data_AF-C4GJQ1-F1
#
_entry.id   AF-C4GJQ1-F1
#
_cell.length_a   1.000
_cell.length_b   1.000
_cell.length_c   1.000
_cell.angle_alpha   90.00
_cell.angle_beta   90.00
_cell.angle_gamma   90.00
#
_symmetry.space_group_name_H-M   'P 1'
#
loop_
_entity.id
_entity.type
_entity.pdbx_description
1 polymer ?
#
loop_
_entity_poly.entity_id
_entity_poly.type
_entity_poly.pdbx_seq_one_letter_code
_entity_poly.pdbx_strand_id
1 'polypeptide(L)'
;MKTLTKTYLENLIEKSEYIRHENSTLTICVLTLKSGFVVTGESACISPENFDAQIGREIAYNNAFEKLWQLEGYRQKALGQP
;
A
#
# COMPACT_ATOMS: atom_id res chain seq x y z
N MET A 1 24.73 5.30 0.56
CA MET A 1 23.56 4.97 1.39
C MET A 1 22.33 5.48 0.66
N LYS A 2 21.42 4.62 0.20
CA LYS A 2 20.13 5.12 -0.33
C LYS A 2 19.17 5.14 0.84
N THR A 3 19.02 6.29 1.48
CA THR A 3 18.05 6.46 2.58
C THR A 3 16.66 6.07 2.09
N LEU A 4 16.00 5.18 2.84
CA LEU A 4 14.61 4.86 2.58
C LEU A 4 13.74 6.07 2.94
N THR A 5 13.22 6.75 1.92
CA THR A 5 12.37 7.93 2.08
C THR A 5 11.01 7.68 1.46
N LYS A 6 10.02 8.44 1.90
CA LYS A 6 8.68 8.45 1.29
C LYS A 6 8.75 8.68 -0.22
N THR A 7 9.49 9.71 -0.64
CA THR A 7 9.70 10.04 -2.07
C THR A 7 10.36 8.91 -2.85
N TYR A 8 11.31 8.19 -2.26
CA TYR A 8 11.90 7.03 -2.92
C TYR A 8 10.84 5.95 -3.17
N LEU A 9 10.03 5.60 -2.16
CA LEU A 9 8.98 4.59 -2.29
C LEU A 9 7.88 5.00 -3.27
N GLU A 10 7.44 6.27 -3.22
CA GLU A 10 6.48 6.82 -4.19
C GLU A 10 7.00 6.69 -5.62
N ASN A 11 8.31 6.89 -5.84
CA ASN A 11 8.93 6.71 -7.14
C ASN A 11 9.02 5.25 -7.60
N LEU A 12 8.86 4.27 -6.71
CA LEU A 12 8.77 2.85 -7.10
C LEU A 12 7.38 2.47 -7.59
N ILE A 13 6.35 3.20 -7.20
CA ILE A 13 4.95 2.91 -7.54
C ILE A 13 4.72 3.36 -8.99
N GLU A 14 4.23 2.45 -9.82
CA GLU A 14 3.79 2.73 -11.18
C GLU A 14 2.31 3.17 -11.19
N LYS A 15 1.46 2.43 -10.47
CA LYS A 15 0.04 2.76 -10.34
C LYS A 15 -0.56 2.22 -9.04
N SER A 16 -1.64 2.87 -8.60
CA SER A 16 -2.49 2.42 -7.51
C SER A 16 -3.90 2.17 -8.01
N GLU A 17 -4.41 0.97 -7.74
CA GLU A 17 -5.76 0.53 -8.12
C GLU A 17 -6.51 0.10 -6.86
N TYR A 18 -7.84 0.10 -6.92
CA TYR A 18 -8.66 -0.21 -5.75
C TYR A 18 -9.78 -1.16 -6.12
N ILE A 19 -9.91 -2.22 -5.33
CA ILE A 19 -10.99 -3.20 -5.43
C ILE A 19 -11.89 -2.99 -4.21
N ARG A 20 -13.16 -2.69 -4.44
CA ARG A 20 -14.17 -2.64 -3.39
C ARG A 20 -15.03 -3.89 -3.47
N HIS A 21 -15.17 -4.61 -2.35
CA HIS A 21 -16.09 -5.75 -2.31
C HIS A 21 -17.53 -5.23 -2.25
N GLU A 22 -18.42 -5.82 -3.05
CA GLU A 22 -19.83 -5.42 -3.09
C GLU A 22 -20.50 -5.62 -1.73
N ASN A 23 -21.41 -4.73 -1.36
CA ASN A 23 -22.17 -4.76 -0.11
C ASN A 23 -21.30 -4.89 1.15
N SER A 24 -20.07 -4.39 1.09
CA SER A 24 -19.06 -4.52 2.13
C SER A 24 -18.34 -3.20 2.38
N THR A 25 -17.69 -3.12 3.54
CA THR A 25 -16.78 -2.04 3.93
C THR A 25 -15.33 -2.32 3.51
N LEU A 26 -15.07 -3.48 2.88
CA LEU A 26 -13.74 -3.89 2.44
C LEU A 26 -13.30 -3.11 1.20
N THR A 27 -12.17 -2.41 1.33
CA THR A 27 -11.44 -1.82 0.22
C THR A 27 -10.01 -2.37 0.20
N ILE A 28 -9.59 -2.88 -0.94
CA ILE A 28 -8.21 -3.35 -1.16
C ILE A 28 -7.53 -2.35 -2.08
N CYS A 29 -6.40 -1.80 -1.64
CA CYS A 29 -5.47 -1.06 -2.48
C CYS A 29 -4.46 -2.05 -3.08
N VAL A 30 -4.23 -1.92 -4.38
CA VAL A 30 -3.27 -2.69 -5.17
C VAL A 30 -2.24 -1.71 -5.73
N LEU A 31 -1.03 -1.72 -5.18
CA LEU A 31 0.11 -0.96 -5.68
C LEU A 31 0.90 -1.84 -6.64
N THR A 32 0.93 -1.46 -7.92
CA THR A 32 1.85 -2.06 -8.89
C THR A 32 3.14 -1.24 -8.88
N LEU A 33 4.26 -1.89 -8.61
CA LEU A 33 5.58 -1.26 -8.66
C LEU A 33 6.12 -1.31 -10.09
N LYS A 34 7.05 -0.40 -10.42
CA LYS A 34 7.78 -0.39 -11.70
C LYS A 34 8.55 -1.69 -12.00
N SER A 35 8.78 -2.53 -10.98
CA SER A 35 9.36 -3.87 -11.13
C SER A 35 8.36 -4.94 -11.59
N GLY A 36 7.07 -4.60 -11.69
CA GLY A 36 5.96 -5.55 -11.89
C GLY A 36 5.52 -6.26 -10.60
N PHE A 37 6.21 -6.04 -9.46
CA PHE A 37 5.79 -6.60 -8.18
C PHE A 37 4.53 -5.88 -7.66
N VAL A 38 3.63 -6.63 -7.03
CA VAL A 38 2.37 -6.10 -6.51
C VAL A 38 2.37 -6.13 -4.99
N VAL A 39 2.07 -4.97 -4.38
CA VAL A 39 1.89 -4.82 -2.95
C VAL A 39 0.44 -4.46 -2.68
N THR A 40 -0.19 -5.17 -1.75
CA THR A 40 -1.58 -4.92 -1.36
C THR A 40 -1.68 -4.40 0.06
N GLY A 41 -2.75 -3.65 0.32
CA GLY A 41 -3.18 -3.27 1.65
C GLY A 41 -4.69 -3.15 1.67
N GLU A 42 -5.29 -3.31 2.84
CA GLU A 42 -6.73 -3.38 2.98
C GLU A 42 -7.23 -2.48 4.10
N SER A 43 -8.46 -2.00 3.93
CA SER A 43 -9.26 -1.42 5.01
C SER A 43 -10.54 -2.22 5.14
N ALA A 44 -10.98 -2.42 6.38
CA ALA A 44 -12.26 -3.01 6.71
C ALA A 44 -12.86 -2.22 7.87
N CYS A 45 -14.04 -1.64 7.66
CA CYS A 45 -14.73 -0.82 8.66
C CYS A 45 -15.78 -1.65 9.40
N ILE A 46 -16.10 -1.22 10.64
CA ILE A 46 -16.94 -1.97 11.58
C ILE A 46 -18.41 -2.13 11.13
N SER A 47 -18.95 -1.18 10.36
CA SER A 47 -20.37 -1.15 9.97
C SER A 47 -20.58 -0.38 8.64
N PRO A 48 -21.44 -0.85 7.72
CA PRO A 48 -21.77 -0.14 6.48
C PRO A 48 -22.33 1.27 6.69
N GLU A 49 -23.07 1.50 7.78
CA GLU A 49 -23.73 2.77 8.10
C GLU A 49 -22.72 3.89 8.40
N ASN A 50 -21.52 3.51 8.84
CA ASN A 50 -20.41 4.41 9.15
C ASN A 50 -19.27 4.28 8.12
N PHE A 51 -19.55 3.69 6.95
CA PHE A 51 -18.54 3.50 5.93
C PHE A 51 -18.38 4.75 5.06
N ASP A 52 -17.17 5.30 5.05
CA ASP A 52 -16.74 6.32 4.11
C ASP A 52 -15.75 5.70 3.10
N ALA A 53 -16.11 5.76 1.81
CA ALA A 53 -15.31 5.17 0.74
C ALA A 53 -13.96 5.85 0.53
N GLN A 54 -13.87 7.15 0.81
CA GLN A 54 -12.63 7.91 0.70
C GLN A 54 -11.69 7.54 1.85
N ILE A 55 -12.20 7.50 3.08
CA ILE A 55 -11.42 7.05 4.25
C ILE A 55 -10.95 5.61 4.06
N GLY A 56 -11.83 4.73 3.57
CA GLY A 56 -11.48 3.34 3.27
C GLY A 56 -10.33 3.22 2.26
N ARG A 57 -10.35 4.02 1.18
CA ARG A 57 -9.25 4.06 0.20
C ARG A 57 -7.95 4.58 0.80
N GLU A 58 -8.01 5.64 1.61
CA GLU A 58 -6.84 6.22 2.26
C GLU A 58 -6.17 5.22 3.20
N ILE A 59 -6.95 4.54 4.06
CA ILE A 59 -6.43 3.52 4.97
C ILE A 59 -5.84 2.36 4.18
N ALA A 60 -6.53 1.87 3.15
CA ALA A 60 -6.02 0.77 2.33
C ALA A 60 -4.71 1.13 1.63
N TYR A 61 -4.58 2.35 1.10
CA TYR A 61 -3.33 2.85 0.51
C TYR A 61 -2.22 2.95 1.54
N ASN A 62 -2.49 3.54 2.71
CA ASN A 62 -1.50 3.67 3.78
C ASN A 62 -0.98 2.31 4.25
N ASN A 63 -1.87 1.32 4.39
CA ASN A 63 -1.50 -0.05 4.73
C ASN A 63 -0.64 -0.71 3.65
N ALA A 64 -0.96 -0.49 2.36
CA ALA A 64 -0.16 -1.00 1.25
C ALA A 64 1.23 -0.32 1.19
N PHE A 65 1.27 0.98 1.44
CA PHE A 65 2.50 1.78 1.44
C PHE A 65 3.42 1.42 2.62
N GLU A 66 2.86 1.20 3.81
CA GLU A 66 3.62 0.73 4.97
C GLU A 66 4.19 -0.67 4.74
N LYS A 67 3.42 -1.57 4.10
CA LYS A 67 3.91 -2.88 3.67
C LYS A 67 5.06 -2.75 2.68
N LEU A 68 4.95 -1.85 1.70
CA LEU A 68 6.04 -1.53 0.76
C LEU A 68 7.29 -1.03 1.50
N TRP A 69 7.12 -0.18 2.51
CA TRP A 69 8.23 0.31 3.35
C TRP A 69 8.99 -0.83 4.02
N GLN A 70 8.26 -1.77 4.63
CA GLN A 70 8.86 -2.95 5.29
C GLN A 70 9.61 -3.83 4.28
N LEU A 71 9.03 -4.08 3.11
CA LEU A 71 9.65 -4.88 2.05
C LEU A 71 10.94 -4.25 1.52
N GLU A 72 10.93 -2.95 1.24
CA GLU A 72 12.13 -2.26 0.77
C GLU A 72 13.21 -2.14 1.85
N GLY A 73 12.81 -1.96 3.11
CA GLY A 73 13.73 -2.01 4.25
C GLY A 73 14.41 -3.38 4.40
N TYR A 74 13.66 -4.47 4.26
CA TYR A 74 14.22 -5.84 4.26
C TYR A 74 15.18 -6.04 3.07
N ARG A 75 14.76 -5.66 1.86
CA ARG A 75 15.56 -5.80 0.63
C ARG A 75 16.90 -5.08 0.73
N GLN A 76 16.91 -3.83 1.21
CA GLN A 76 18.16 -3.05 1.34
C GLN A 76 19.10 -3.66 2.37
N LYS A 77 18.59 -4.06 3.54
CA LYS A 77 19.38 -4.78 4.56
C LYS A 77 19.96 -6.08 4.01
N ALA A 78 19.18 -6.87 3.27
CA ALA A 78 19.62 -8.15 2.70
C ALA A 78 20.71 -7.98 1.63
N LEU A 79 20.68 -6.88 0.88
CA LEU A 79 21.68 -6.57 -0.15
C LEU A 79 22.97 -5.94 0.41
N GLY A 80 23.12 -5.85 1.74
CA GLY A 80 24.27 -5.21 2.37
C GLY A 80 24.38 -3.73 2.00
N GLN A 81 23.27 -3.10 1.60
CA GLN A 81 23.19 -1.66 1.47
C GLN A 81 23.00 -1.13 2.90
N PRO A 82 24.03 -0.52 3.54
CA PRO A 82 23.86 0.09 4.84
C PRO A 82 22.79 1.17 4.79
#